data_AF-A0A6M8W9B9-F1
#
_entry.id   AF-A0A6M8W9B9-F1
#
_cell.length_a   1.000
_cell.length_b   1.000
_cell.length_c   1.000
_cell.angle_alpha   90.00
_cell.angle_beta   90.00
_cell.angle_gamma   90.00
#
_symmetry.space_group_name_H-M   'P 1'
#
loop_
_entity.id
_entity.type
_entity.pdbx_description
1 polymer ?
#
loop_
_entity_poly.entity_id
_entity_poly.type
_entity_poly.pdbx_seq_one_letter_code
_entity_poly.pdbx_strand_id
1 'polypeptide(L)'
;MARARKAAQRALDWHRLGRLDFCEPDAGRFPAIGLAMDVIRRGGGAGAVLNAANEVAVEAFLAGDIPFGRIVEIVGETVARVSSDRGESLDDIAALDGAARECARGQL
;
A
#
# COMPACT_ATOMS: atom_id res chain seq x y z
N MET A 1 -18.67 8.94 -43.49
CA MET A 1 -18.48 10.12 -42.61
C MET A 1 -17.79 9.67 -41.33
N ALA A 2 -16.51 9.97 -41.15
CA ALA A 2 -15.73 9.55 -39.98
C ALA A 2 -16.00 10.47 -38.78
N ARG A 3 -16.39 9.90 -37.64
CA ARG A 3 -16.71 10.63 -36.41
C ARG A 3 -15.39 10.93 -35.69
N ALA A 4 -14.98 12.20 -35.64
CA ALA A 4 -13.82 12.63 -34.87
C ALA A 4 -14.07 12.38 -33.38
N ARG A 5 -13.26 11.54 -32.74
CA ARG A 5 -13.25 11.32 -31.29
C ARG A 5 -12.63 12.56 -30.64
N LYS A 6 -13.41 13.34 -29.90
CA LYS A 6 -12.91 14.43 -29.05
C LYS A 6 -12.14 13.80 -27.88
N ALA A 7 -10.82 14.00 -27.82
CA ALA A 7 -10.03 13.55 -26.67
C ALA A 7 -10.44 14.35 -25.43
N ALA A 8 -10.77 13.67 -24.33
CA ALA A 8 -11.23 14.27 -23.07
C ALA A 8 -10.09 14.93 -22.26
N GLN A 9 -8.83 14.71 -22.64
CA GLN A 9 -7.65 15.26 -21.99
C GLN A 9 -6.75 15.98 -23.00
N ARG A 10 -6.10 17.04 -22.54
CA ARG A 10 -5.12 17.80 -23.33
C ARG A 10 -3.90 16.91 -23.59
N ALA A 11 -3.44 16.85 -24.84
CA ALA A 11 -2.22 16.13 -25.19
C ALA A 11 -1.01 16.72 -24.46
N LEU A 12 -0.05 15.85 -24.10
CA LEU A 12 1.23 16.26 -23.53
C LEU A 12 1.99 17.11 -24.57
N ASP A 13 2.36 18.32 -24.15
CA ASP A 13 3.18 19.21 -24.95
C ASP A 13 4.66 18.97 -24.64
N TRP A 14 5.31 18.20 -25.50
CA TRP A 14 6.72 17.84 -25.35
C TRP A 14 7.66 19.04 -25.43
N HIS A 15 7.28 20.11 -26.13
CA HIS A 15 8.09 21.33 -26.20
C HIS A 15 8.07 22.11 -24.87
N ARG A 16 7.00 21.94 -24.06
CA ARG A 16 6.90 22.51 -22.71
C ARG A 16 7.46 21.63 -21.61
N LEU A 17 7.63 20.33 -21.86
CA LEU A 17 7.94 19.35 -20.80
C LEU A 17 9.33 19.51 -20.15
N GLY A 18 10.24 20.29 -20.75
CA GLY A 18 11.49 20.68 -20.09
C GLY A 18 12.45 19.51 -19.83
N ARG A 19 12.31 18.84 -18.68
CA ARG A 19 13.17 17.72 -18.26
C ARG A 19 12.41 16.72 -17.40
N LEU A 20 12.78 15.44 -17.52
CA LEU A 20 12.36 14.36 -16.63
C LEU A 20 13.58 13.86 -15.86
N ASP A 21 13.54 13.97 -14.54
CA ASP A 21 14.60 13.50 -13.65
C ASP A 21 14.22 12.15 -13.05
N PHE A 22 15.19 11.24 -12.97
CA PHE A 22 15.01 9.90 -12.43
C PHE A 22 16.04 9.65 -11.34
N CYS A 23 15.64 8.96 -10.29
CA CYS A 23 16.52 8.52 -9.23
C CYS A 23 16.07 7.16 -8.69
N GLU A 24 16.99 6.41 -8.12
CA GLU A 24 16.66 5.18 -7.40
C GLU A 24 15.98 5.51 -6.07
N PRO A 25 14.99 4.71 -5.65
CA PRO A 25 14.38 4.88 -4.34
C PRO A 25 15.39 4.55 -3.24
N ASP A 26 15.48 5.43 -2.24
CA ASP A 26 16.26 5.18 -1.02
C ASP A 26 15.50 4.19 -0.14
N ALA A 27 15.90 2.91 -0.20
CA ALA A 27 15.26 1.84 0.56
C ALA A 27 15.45 1.96 2.08
N GLY A 28 16.51 2.66 2.54
CA GLY A 28 16.72 2.90 3.96
C GLY A 28 15.76 3.96 4.50
N ARG A 29 15.50 5.00 3.71
CA ARG A 29 14.54 6.06 4.06
C ARG A 29 13.09 5.68 3.82
N PHE A 30 12.82 4.84 2.81
CA PHE A 30 11.47 4.42 2.40
C PHE A 30 11.31 2.89 2.43
N PRO A 31 11.45 2.25 3.61
CA PRO A 31 11.35 0.79 3.76
C PRO A 31 10.02 0.18 3.32
N ALA A 32 8.95 0.99 3.24
CA ALA A 32 7.63 0.57 2.75
C ALA A 32 7.70 -0.05 1.34
N ILE A 33 8.63 0.41 0.50
CA ILE A 33 8.83 -0.12 -0.86
C ILE A 33 9.29 -1.58 -0.77
N GLY A 34 10.29 -1.87 0.07
CA GLY A 34 10.78 -3.23 0.27
C GLY A 34 9.68 -4.16 0.80
N LEU A 35 8.94 -3.69 1.82
CA LEU A 35 7.83 -4.43 2.40
C LEU A 35 6.72 -4.75 1.38
N ALA A 36 6.33 -3.78 0.55
CA ALA A 36 5.34 -4.00 -0.50
C ALA A 36 5.82 -5.02 -1.54
N MET A 37 7.10 -4.95 -1.93
CA MET A 37 7.68 -5.93 -2.86
C MET A 37 7.69 -7.34 -2.27
N ASP A 38 7.98 -7.50 -0.97
CA ASP A 38 7.92 -8.80 -0.30
C ASP A 38 6.49 -9.33 -0.23
N VAL A 39 5.51 -8.48 0.06
CA VAL A 39 4.08 -8.86 0.05
C VAL A 39 3.62 -9.28 -1.34
N ILE A 40 4.02 -8.57 -2.39
CA ILE A 40 3.72 -8.96 -3.78
C ILE A 40 4.31 -10.34 -4.11
N ARG A 41 5.55 -10.62 -3.68
CA ARG A 41 6.18 -11.93 -3.90
C ARG A 41 5.49 -13.06 -3.14
N ARG A 42 5.01 -12.79 -1.92
CA ARG A 42 4.23 -13.76 -1.12
C ARG A 42 2.90 -14.11 -1.79
N GLY A 43 2.23 -13.12 -2.38
CA GLY A 43 0.93 -13.31 -3.03
C GLY A 43 -0.18 -13.70 -2.05
N GLY A 44 -1.21 -14.39 -2.55
CA GLY A 44 -2.35 -14.83 -1.73
C GLY A 44 -3.04 -13.66 -1.01
N GLY A 45 -3.36 -13.85 0.27
CA GLY A 45 -4.01 -12.83 1.10
C GLY A 45 -3.08 -11.75 1.65
N ALA A 46 -1.77 -11.80 1.38
CA ALA A 46 -0.79 -10.93 2.03
C ALA A 46 -1.03 -9.43 1.74
N GLY A 47 -1.54 -9.12 0.53
CA GLY A 47 -1.91 -7.76 0.15
C GLY A 47 -3.07 -7.19 0.98
N ALA A 48 -4.05 -8.02 1.32
CA ALA A 48 -5.17 -7.61 2.17
C ALA A 48 -4.69 -7.29 3.59
N VAL A 49 -3.82 -8.14 4.15
CA VAL A 49 -3.19 -7.92 5.47
C VAL A 49 -2.40 -6.61 5.49
N LEU A 50 -1.55 -6.38 4.49
CA LEU A 50 -0.78 -5.14 4.39
C LEU A 50 -1.69 -3.91 4.31
N ASN A 51 -2.72 -3.95 3.47
CA ASN A 51 -3.60 -2.80 3.27
C ASN A 51 -4.40 -2.48 4.54
N ALA A 52 -4.97 -3.51 5.18
CA ALA A 52 -5.72 -3.37 6.42
C ALA A 52 -4.86 -2.81 7.57
N ALA A 53 -3.63 -3.30 7.71
CA ALA A 53 -2.68 -2.79 8.69
C ALA A 53 -2.29 -1.33 8.40
N ASN A 54 -2.08 -0.98 7.13
CA ASN A 54 -1.72 0.38 6.72
C ASN A 54 -2.83 1.37 7.03
N GLU A 55 -4.09 1.01 6.79
CA GLU A 55 -5.23 1.89 7.12
C GLU A 55 -5.30 2.19 8.62
N VAL A 56 -5.14 1.17 9.49
CA VAL A 56 -5.13 1.35 10.95
C VAL A 56 -3.97 2.23 11.39
N ALA A 57 -2.76 1.98 10.87
CA ALA A 57 -1.57 2.73 11.27
C ALA A 57 -1.61 4.19 10.76
N VAL A 58 -2.10 4.42 9.53
CA VAL A 58 -2.28 5.78 8.98
C VAL A 58 -3.36 6.53 9.75
N GLU A 59 -4.47 5.88 10.12
CA GLU A 59 -5.51 6.49 10.97
C GLU A 59 -4.91 6.98 12.30
N ALA A 60 -4.15 6.14 12.99
CA ALA A 60 -3.48 6.51 14.24
C ALA A 60 -2.43 7.62 14.06
N PHE A 61 -1.69 7.63 12.95
CA PHE A 61 -0.77 8.72 12.64
C PHE A 61 -1.51 10.05 12.43
N LEU A 62 -2.63 10.03 11.69
CA LEU A 62 -3.44 11.22 11.45
C LEU A 62 -4.15 11.71 12.71
N ALA A 63 -4.46 10.82 13.65
CA ALA A 63 -4.97 11.16 14.99
C ALA A 63 -3.89 11.73 15.92
N GLY A 64 -2.60 11.56 15.58
CA GLY A 64 -1.47 12.01 16.39
C GLY A 64 -1.00 11.00 17.45
N ASP A 65 -1.52 9.77 17.41
CA ASP A 65 -1.21 8.72 18.39
C ASP A 65 0.17 8.09 18.15
N ILE A 66 0.61 8.03 16.88
CA ILE A 66 1.92 7.49 16.50
C ILE A 66 2.68 8.44 15.57
N PRO A 67 4.03 8.44 15.60
CA PRO A 67 4.83 9.18 14.62
C PRO A 67 4.84 8.50 13.24
N PHE A 68 5.11 9.26 12.17
CA PHE A 68 5.08 8.77 10.78
C PHE A 68 5.91 7.49 10.55
N GLY A 69 7.10 7.39 11.14
CA GLY A 69 7.97 6.21 10.99
C GLY A 69 7.36 4.91 11.52
N ARG A 70 6.47 4.99 12.52
CA ARG A 70 5.83 3.81 13.12
C ARG A 70 4.81 3.15 12.21
N ILE A 71 4.33 3.84 11.17
CA ILE A 71 3.41 3.24 10.18
C ILE A 71 4.03 1.98 9.58
N VAL A 72 5.24 2.09 9.04
CA VAL A 72 5.90 0.96 8.37
C VAL A 72 6.19 -0.19 9.35
N GLU A 73 6.52 0.14 10.59
CA GLU A 73 6.88 -0.84 11.62
C GLU A 73 5.66 -1.68 11.97
N ILE A 74 4.51 -1.04 12.22
CA ILE A 74 3.24 -1.72 12.53
C ILE A 74 2.76 -2.56 11.35
N VAL A 75 2.84 -2.03 10.12
CA VAL A 75 2.44 -2.77 8.92
C VAL A 75 3.33 -4.00 8.73
N GLY A 76 4.65 -3.84 8.85
CA GLY A 76 5.61 -4.94 8.73
C GLY A 76 5.41 -6.03 9.78
N GLU A 77 5.22 -5.64 11.05
CA GLU A 77 4.92 -6.56 12.14
C GLU A 77 3.60 -7.30 11.92
N THR A 78 2.56 -6.61 11.46
CA THR A 78 1.25 -7.22 11.20
C THR A 78 1.34 -8.24 10.06
N VAL A 79 2.02 -7.90 8.97
CA VAL A 79 2.29 -8.81 7.84
C VAL A 79 3.14 -10.02 8.25
N ALA A 80 3.97 -9.89 9.28
CA ALA A 80 4.74 -11.01 9.83
C ALA A 80 3.92 -11.92 10.76
N ARG A 81 2.92 -11.37 11.46
CA ARG A 81 2.14 -12.10 12.49
C ARG A 81 0.88 -12.76 11.94
N VAL A 82 0.22 -12.14 10.95
CA VAL A 82 -1.03 -12.65 10.39
C VAL A 82 -0.73 -13.60 9.25
N SER A 83 -1.10 -14.89 9.40
CA SER A 83 -1.01 -15.86 8.30
C SER A 83 -1.94 -15.41 7.17
N SER A 84 -1.40 -15.40 5.96
CA SER A 84 -2.08 -14.96 4.75
C SER A 84 -2.14 -16.05 3.69
N ASP A 85 -2.11 -17.32 4.13
CA ASP A 85 -2.04 -18.50 3.27
C ASP A 85 -3.37 -18.76 2.53
N ARG A 86 -4.45 -18.08 2.95
CA ARG A 86 -5.77 -18.11 2.30
C ARG A 86 -6.06 -16.76 1.66
N GLY A 87 -6.88 -16.72 0.62
CA GLY A 87 -7.22 -15.47 -0.09
C GLY A 87 -7.97 -15.71 -1.39
N GLU A 88 -8.68 -16.82 -1.50
CA GLU A 88 -9.30 -17.31 -2.73
C GLU A 88 -10.78 -16.91 -2.83
N SER A 89 -11.37 -16.46 -1.72
CA SER A 89 -12.75 -15.99 -1.63
C SER A 89 -12.86 -14.62 -0.95
N LEU A 90 -13.98 -13.94 -1.15
CA LEU A 90 -14.25 -12.67 -0.46
C LEU A 90 -14.33 -12.84 1.06
N ASP A 91 -14.86 -13.97 1.54
CA ASP A 91 -14.95 -14.26 2.97
C ASP A 91 -13.56 -14.47 3.59
N ASP A 92 -12.64 -15.13 2.88
CA ASP A 92 -11.25 -15.25 3.33
C ASP A 92 -10.59 -13.86 3.43
N ILE A 93 -10.80 -13.01 2.42
CA ILE A 93 -10.24 -11.64 2.40
C ILE A 93 -10.83 -10.79 3.54
N ALA A 94 -12.14 -10.89 3.80
CA ALA A 94 -12.78 -10.19 4.91
C ALA A 94 -12.27 -10.67 6.27
N ALA A 95 -12.05 -11.97 6.44
CA ALA A 95 -11.48 -12.53 7.66
C ALA A 95 -10.04 -12.06 7.88
N LEU A 96 -9.23 -12.02 6.82
CA LEU A 96 -7.86 -11.50 6.86
C LEU A 96 -7.81 -10.01 7.19
N ASP A 97 -8.67 -9.20 6.58
CA ASP A 97 -8.79 -7.77 6.90
C ASP A 97 -9.10 -7.58 8.39
N GLY A 98 -10.10 -8.29 8.92
CA GLY A 98 -10.45 -8.26 10.34
C GLY A 98 -9.28 -8.61 11.25
N ALA A 99 -8.63 -9.75 11.01
CA ALA A 99 -7.48 -10.21 11.79
C ALA A 99 -6.29 -9.24 11.72
N ALA A 100 -6.02 -8.66 10.55
CA ALA A 100 -4.98 -7.66 10.37
C ALA A 100 -5.27 -6.37 11.13
N ARG A 101 -6.52 -5.89 11.12
CA ARG A 101 -6.92 -4.70 11.89
C ARG A 101 -6.81 -4.93 13.39
N GLU A 102 -7.26 -6.09 13.87
CA GLU A 102 -7.11 -6.45 15.29
C GLU A 102 -5.64 -6.50 15.70
N CYS A 103 -4.79 -7.15 14.88
CA CYS A 103 -3.36 -7.23 15.13
C CYS A 103 -2.67 -5.86 15.12
N ALA A 104 -3.00 -4.99 14.15
CA ALA A 104 -2.43 -3.66 14.04
C ALA A 104 -2.86 -2.75 15.21
N ARG A 105 -4.14 -2.77 15.61
CA ARG A 105 -4.63 -1.98 16.75
C ARG A 105 -3.98 -2.38 18.07
N GLY A 106 -3.61 -3.66 18.23
CA GLY A 106 -2.86 -4.13 19.40
C GLY A 106 -1.42 -3.63 19.48
N GLN A 107 -0.92 -2.90 18.48
CA GLN A 107 0.44 -2.35 18.40
C GLN A 107 0.50 -0.82 18.50
N LEU A 108 -0.67 -0.16 18.51
CA LEU A 108 -0.82 1.28 18.74
C LEU A 108 -0.60 1.58 20.23
#